data_AF-A0A7S0IRE1-F1
#
_entry.id   AF-A0A7S0IRE1-F1
#
_cell.length_a   1.000
_cell.length_b   1.000
_cell.length_c   1.000
_cell.angle_alpha   90.00
_cell.angle_beta   90.00
_cell.angle_gamma   90.00
#
_symmetry.space_group_name_H-M   'P 1'
#
loop_
_entity.id
_entity.type
_entity.pdbx_description
1 polymer ?
#
loop_
_entity_poly.entity_id
_entity_poly.type
_entity_poly.pdbx_seq_one_letter_code
_entity_poly.pdbx_strand_id
1 'polypeptide(L)'
;VFVRVEKRAPPQAAAAWEGELPAHVKCPSELGFVALPVEEGDLVLIHGQLDHLSLPNSSSKSRHTFQLHLVEGADAGVRWFDDNWLMYPPNQPFPKFASAC
;
A
#
# COMPACT_ATOMS: atom_id res chain seq x y z
N VAL A 1 -7.52 4.48 -5.99
CA VAL A 1 -6.34 4.81 -5.13
C VAL A 1 -5.57 5.95 -5.79
N PHE A 2 -4.74 6.70 -5.06
CA PHE A 2 -3.80 7.66 -5.64
C PHE A 2 -2.39 7.09 -5.51
N VAL A 3 -1.59 7.16 -6.58
CA VAL A 3 -0.21 6.65 -6.60
C VAL A 3 0.76 7.73 -7.07
N ARG A 4 1.97 7.76 -6.53
CA ARG A 4 3.03 8.62 -7.04
C ARG A 4 3.93 7.80 -7.95
N VAL A 5 3.92 8.13 -9.24
CA VAL A 5 4.65 7.39 -10.28
C VAL A 5 6.08 7.88 -10.49
N GLU A 6 6.41 9.05 -9.96
CA GLU A 6 7.75 9.63 -10.06
C GLU A 6 8.66 9.14 -8.93
N LYS A 7 9.93 8.90 -9.28
CA LYS A 7 10.97 8.58 -8.29
C LYS A 7 11.09 9.72 -7.30
N ARG A 8 10.96 9.41 -6.02
CA ARG A 8 11.26 10.36 -4.93
C ARG A 8 12.68 10.90 -5.12
N ALA A 9 12.84 12.22 -4.94
CA ALA A 9 14.13 12.80 -4.58
C ALA A 9 14.68 12.09 -3.30
N PRO A 10 15.99 12.16 -2.97
CA PRO A 10 16.57 11.38 -1.86
C PRO A 10 15.73 11.45 -0.58
N PRO A 11 15.73 10.36 0.21
CA PRO A 11 14.72 10.10 1.22
C PRO A 11 14.59 11.30 2.18
N GLN A 12 13.51 12.05 2.00
CA GLN A 12 13.03 12.94 3.05
C GLN A 12 12.53 12.04 4.19
N ALA A 13 12.70 12.46 5.44
CA ALA A 13 12.21 11.71 6.59
C ALA A 13 10.78 11.20 6.34
N ALA A 14 10.47 9.98 6.81
CA ALA A 14 9.11 9.47 6.75
C ALA A 14 8.20 10.51 7.43
N ALA A 15 7.29 11.12 6.66
CA ALA A 15 6.33 12.04 7.23
C ALA A 15 5.34 11.21 8.04
N ALA A 16 5.06 11.62 9.27
CA ALA A 16 3.94 11.07 10.03
C ALA A 16 2.66 11.34 9.21
N TRP A 17 2.02 10.27 8.74
CA TRP A 17 0.77 10.36 7.99
C TRP A 17 -0.37 9.94 8.91
N GLU A 18 -1.19 10.90 9.30
CA GLU A 18 -2.35 10.73 10.18
C GLU A 18 -3.67 10.54 9.39
N GLY A 19 -3.59 10.29 8.08
CA GLY A 19 -4.78 10.14 7.24
C GLY A 19 -5.33 11.42 6.64
N GLU A 20 -4.73 12.59 6.93
CA GLU A 20 -5.14 13.89 6.40
C GLU A 20 -4.04 14.58 5.59
N LEU A 21 -4.42 15.16 4.45
CA LEU A 21 -3.50 15.98 3.66
C LEU A 21 -3.06 17.20 4.50
N PRO A 22 -1.81 17.69 4.33
CA PRO A 22 -1.39 18.93 4.96
C PRO A 22 -2.40 20.05 4.67
N ALA A 23 -2.72 20.90 5.64
CA ALA A 23 -3.80 21.90 5.53
C ALA A 23 -3.69 22.85 4.31
N HIS A 24 -2.48 23.04 3.76
CA HIS A 24 -2.24 23.87 2.58
C HIS A 24 -2.42 23.12 1.25
N VAL A 25 -2.50 21.79 1.28
CA VAL A 25 -2.65 20.91 0.11
C VAL A 25 -4.14 20.61 -0.08
N LYS A 26 -4.68 20.99 -1.24
CA LYS A 26 -6.11 20.78 -1.53
C LYS A 26 -6.37 19.45 -2.24
N CYS A 27 -5.41 18.98 -3.02
CA CYS A 27 -5.55 17.80 -3.86
C CYS A 27 -4.24 17.00 -3.87
N PRO A 28 -4.29 15.65 -3.85
CA PRO A 28 -3.09 14.82 -3.96
C PRO A 28 -2.22 15.13 -5.19
N SER A 29 -2.80 15.65 -6.28
CA SER A 29 -2.06 16.02 -7.48
C SER A 29 -1.04 17.14 -7.25
N GLU A 30 -1.26 18.03 -6.28
CA GLU A 30 -0.28 19.06 -5.88
C GLU A 30 0.98 18.44 -5.25
N LEU A 31 0.87 17.20 -4.76
CA LEU A 31 1.98 16.41 -4.24
C LEU A 31 2.50 15.37 -5.25
N GLY A 32 2.12 15.48 -6.53
CA GLY A 32 2.55 14.57 -7.58
C GLY A 32 1.89 13.19 -7.57
N PHE A 33 0.78 13.03 -6.84
CA PHE A 33 -0.01 11.79 -6.92
C PHE A 33 -0.99 11.85 -8.10
N VAL A 34 -1.15 10.70 -8.76
CA VAL A 34 -2.09 10.50 -9.86
C VAL A 34 -3.22 9.58 -9.39
N ALA A 35 -4.46 9.92 -9.74
CA ALA A 35 -5.62 9.08 -9.46
C ALA A 35 -5.62 7.83 -10.34
N LEU A 36 -5.85 6.68 -9.73
CA LEU A 36 -6.05 5.39 -10.41
C LEU A 36 -7.49 4.91 -10.14
N PRO A 37 -8.47 5.32 -10.98
CA PRO A 37 -9.82 4.77 -10.97
C PRO A 37 -9.81 3.38 -11.61
N VAL A 38 -10.65 2.49 -11.09
CA VAL A 38 -10.80 1.09 -11.53
C VAL A 38 -12.25 0.67 -11.39
N GLU A 39 -12.64 -0.36 -12.13
CA GLU A 39 -13.97 -0.96 -12.06
C GLU A 39 -14.01 -2.14 -11.06
N GLU A 40 -15.22 -2.61 -10.74
CA GLU A 40 -15.38 -3.82 -9.90
C GLU A 40 -14.73 -5.04 -10.59
N GLY A 41 -13.91 -5.78 -9.84
CA GLY A 41 -13.20 -6.96 -10.33
C GLY A 41 -11.81 -6.69 -10.88
N ASP A 42 -11.42 -5.42 -11.06
CA ASP A 42 -10.07 -5.05 -11.46
C ASP A 42 -9.03 -5.41 -10.38
N LEU A 43 -7.85 -5.84 -10.82
CA LEU A 43 -6.70 -6.07 -9.96
C LEU A 43 -5.68 -4.95 -10.10
N VAL A 44 -5.33 -4.33 -8.97
CA VAL A 44 -4.25 -3.34 -8.89
C VAL A 44 -3.07 -3.97 -8.16
N LEU A 45 -1.95 -4.15 -8.86
CA LEU A 45 -0.69 -4.61 -8.26
C LEU A 45 0.13 -3.41 -7.78
N ILE A 46 0.44 -3.37 -6.49
CA ILE A 46 1.19 -2.28 -5.85
C ILE A 46 2.53 -2.81 -5.36
N HIS A 47 3.64 -2.23 -5.85
CA HIS A 47 4.98 -2.53 -5.33
C HIS A 47 5.13 -2.00 -3.89
N GLY A 48 5.80 -2.74 -3.01
CA GLY A 48 5.89 -2.41 -1.57
C GLY A 48 6.57 -1.09 -1.22
N GLN A 49 7.24 -0.45 -2.19
CA GLN A 49 7.86 0.89 -2.06
C GLN A 49 7.11 2.01 -2.81
N LEU A 50 5.98 1.71 -3.43
CA LEU A 50 5.20 2.71 -4.16
C LEU A 50 4.41 3.56 -3.16
N ASP A 51 4.64 4.88 -3.16
CA ASP A 51 3.80 5.80 -2.39
C ASP A 51 2.37 5.74 -2.92
N HIS A 52 1.42 5.40 -2.04
CA HIS A 52 0.01 5.34 -2.38
C HIS A 52 -0.85 5.82 -1.21
N LEU A 53 -2.01 6.43 -1.53
CA LEU A 53 -2.98 6.89 -0.54
C LEU A 53 -4.41 6.79 -1.06
N SER A 54 -5.39 6.95 -0.18
CA SER A 54 -6.77 7.13 -0.58
C SER A 54 -7.41 8.23 0.26
N LEU A 55 -8.23 9.07 -0.38
CA LEU A 55 -9.02 10.07 0.32
C LEU A 55 -10.26 9.43 0.94
N PRO A 56 -10.84 10.06 1.99
CA PRO A 56 -12.13 9.69 2.55
C PRO A 56 -13.19 9.56 1.45
N ASN A 57 -14.05 8.55 1.58
CA ASN A 57 -15.17 8.39 0.65
C ASN A 57 -16.31 9.31 1.06
N SER A 58 -16.55 10.38 0.28
CA SER A 58 -17.64 11.34 0.50
C SER A 58 -18.93 10.99 -0.25
N SER A 59 -18.97 9.84 -0.95
CA SER A 59 -20.15 9.40 -1.68
C SER A 59 -21.08 8.54 -0.81
N SER A 60 -22.31 8.32 -1.27
CA SER A 60 -23.27 7.43 -0.61
C SER A 60 -23.05 5.94 -0.91
N LYS A 61 -22.10 5.61 -1.79
CA LYS A 61 -21.80 4.22 -2.19
C LYS A 61 -20.56 3.72 -1.47
N SER A 62 -20.59 2.48 -0.99
CA SER A 62 -19.40 1.81 -0.46
C SER A 62 -18.35 1.61 -1.55
N ARG A 63 -17.07 1.60 -1.14
CA ARG A 63 -15.91 1.31 -2.00
C ARG A 63 -15.15 0.12 -1.41
N HIS A 64 -15.78 -1.05 -1.44
CA HIS A 64 -15.19 -2.28 -0.89
C HIS A 64 -13.98 -2.72 -1.71
N THR A 65 -12.94 -3.22 -1.03
CA THR A 65 -11.74 -3.76 -1.65
C THR A 65 -11.25 -4.95 -0.85
N PHE A 66 -10.74 -5.98 -1.52
CA PHE A 66 -9.98 -7.05 -0.90
C PHE A 66 -8.50 -6.84 -1.21
N GLN A 67 -7.64 -6.93 -0.20
CA GLN A 67 -6.20 -6.65 -0.34
C GLN A 67 -5.39 -7.79 0.25
N LEU A 68 -4.40 -8.25 -0.50
CA LEU A 68 -3.40 -9.21 -0.06
C LEU A 68 -2.02 -8.58 -0.19
N HIS A 69 -1.22 -8.65 0.87
CA HIS A 69 0.19 -8.29 0.84
C HIS A 69 0.99 -9.58 0.78
N LEU A 70 1.84 -9.70 -0.24
CA LEU A 70 2.69 -10.86 -0.46
C LEU A 70 4.15 -10.44 -0.30
N VAL A 71 4.93 -11.30 0.33
CA VAL A 71 6.39 -11.19 0.38
C VAL A 71 6.97 -12.48 -0.16
N GLU A 72 8.12 -12.38 -0.83
CA GLU A 72 8.81 -13.53 -1.43
C GLU A 72 9.22 -14.58 -0.37
N GLY A 73 9.41 -14.12 0.88
CA GLY A 73 9.61 -14.97 2.04
C GLY A 73 11.01 -15.58 2.14
N ALA A 74 11.18 -16.44 3.15
CA ALA A 74 12.48 -17.01 3.50
C ALA A 74 13.07 -17.92 2.41
N ASP A 75 12.22 -18.58 1.62
CA ASP A 75 12.66 -19.45 0.50
C ASP A 75 13.40 -18.64 -0.59
N ALA A 76 13.11 -17.34 -0.71
CA ALA A 76 13.80 -16.40 -1.59
C ALA A 76 14.94 -15.63 -0.89
N GLY A 77 15.31 -16.01 0.34
CA GLY A 77 16.33 -15.33 1.13
C GLY A 77 15.88 -14.01 1.75
N VAL A 78 14.57 -13.72 1.78
CA VAL A 78 14.04 -12.49 2.38
C VAL A 78 13.77 -12.71 3.87
N ARG A 79 14.35 -11.86 4.70
CA ARG A 79 14.10 -11.83 6.15
C ARG A 79 12.92 -10.91 6.45
N TRP A 80 11.94 -11.42 7.21
CA TRP A 80 10.94 -10.57 7.87
C TRP A 80 11.60 -9.88 9.07
N PHE A 81 11.54 -8.55 9.14
CA PHE A 81 12.20 -7.80 10.20
C PHE A 81 11.42 -7.89 11.52
N ASP A 82 12.17 -7.94 12.63
CA ASP A 82 11.62 -8.12 13.98
C ASP A 82 10.98 -6.84 14.54
N ASP A 83 11.16 -5.71 13.87
CA ASP A 83 10.56 -4.41 14.19
C ASP A 83 9.22 -4.17 13.45
N ASN A 84 8.82 -5.09 12.57
CA ASN A 84 7.51 -5.03 11.93
C ASN A 84 6.40 -5.16 12.98
N TRP A 85 5.37 -4.33 12.83
CA TRP A 85 4.21 -4.36 13.73
C TRP A 85 3.48 -5.71 13.71
N LEU A 86 3.43 -6.35 12.54
CA LEU A 86 2.80 -7.65 12.34
C LEU A 86 3.85 -8.74 12.47
N MET A 87 3.67 -9.60 13.48
CA MET A 87 4.50 -10.77 13.71
C MET A 87 3.63 -12.02 13.74
N TYR A 88 4.14 -13.10 13.16
CA TYR A 88 3.53 -14.43 13.29
C TYR A 88 4.07 -15.14 14.54
N PRO A 89 3.30 -16.07 15.13
CA PRO A 89 3.77 -16.87 16.25
C PRO A 89 5.09 -17.58 15.93
N PRO A 90 5.98 -17.76 16.92
CA PRO A 90 7.20 -18.54 16.73
C PRO A 90 6.89 -19.92 16.14
N ASN A 91 7.70 -20.36 15.17
CA ASN A 91 7.56 -21.63 14.46
C ASN A 91 6.31 -21.76 13.56
N GLN A 92 5.58 -20.68 13.31
CA GLN A 92 4.49 -20.67 12.33
C GLN A 92 4.85 -19.73 11.17
N PRO A 93 5.19 -20.24 9.98
CA PRO A 93 5.48 -19.39 8.83
C PRO A 93 4.19 -18.69 8.35
N PHE A 94 4.37 -17.57 7.65
CA PHE A 94 3.27 -16.96 6.88
C PHE A 94 2.62 -18.01 5.95
N PRO A 95 1.30 -17.96 5.75
CA PRO A 95 0.63 -18.81 4.77
C PRO A 95 1.24 -18.64 3.39
N LYS A 96 1.50 -19.74 2.68
CA LYS A 96 1.99 -19.70 1.30
C LYS A 96 0.82 -19.46 0.36
N PHE A 97 1.01 -18.56 -0.60
CA PHE A 97 0.10 -18.42 -1.72
C PHE A 97 0.38 -19.55 -2.72
N ALA A 98 -0.54 -20.49 -2.84
CA ALA A 98 -0.47 -21.58 -3.81
C ALA A 98 -1.53 -21.37 -4.89
N SER A 99 -1.18 -21.65 -6.15
CA SER A 99 -2.20 -21.81 -7.17
C SER A 99 -3.08 -22.99 -6.79
N ALA A 100 -4.40 -22.80 -6.78
CA ALA A 100 -5.29 -23.94 -6.91
C ALA A 100 -5.03 -24.54 -8.29
N CYS A 101 -4.73 -25.84 -8.34
CA CYS A 101 -4.69 -26.60 -9.58
C CYS A 101 -6.10 -26.78 -10.14
#